data_AF-A0A2M7UNA4-F1
#
_entry.id   AF-A0A2M7UNA4-F1
#
_cell.length_a   1.000
_cell.length_b   1.000
_cell.length_c   1.000
_cell.angle_alpha   90.00
_cell.angle_beta   90.00
_cell.angle_gamma   90.00
#
_symmetry.space_group_name_H-M   'P 1'
#
loop_
_entity.id
_entity.type
_entity.pdbx_description
1 polymer ?
#
loop_
_entity_poly.entity_id
_entity_poly.type
_entity_poly.pdbx_seq_one_letter_code
_entity_poly.pdbx_strand_id
1 'polypeptide(L)'
;MSWLINHKKTMFKSHFDRKNFLIALGGILILLLIFQNIRINSALKQIASKDSKPFQQWIMEQGEDMNELRDYLLLPRKEYKWGMEEQNKEEKNDDLTSAVYRFADKTGSDYQSEKRKEENTAFIRKLKNGGDFQNGLKELGLSSSRTVEETKDDLALKIYEEKEPIIQIVVDKNTEEISFLSVRGKDTLQMEEGQTLEKGVLDYLQNGKEKIKTVKEKIEEQKTALDALWNDEDMGTVLNEKQFQITLHPIETEEGFQYTFQNADTEPLLTITLERKEGNLKMENKTYASTGELKEELIKTLKKLPAQTSHSKFIKAQEERLKAITQEPGFLEGLKINHFTLKVTEKEGAIYYDFISTEDEVKVSRVILDKITGDIQFQKDEKGVLTPVEDFFQ
;
A
#
# COMPACT_ATOMS: atom_id res chain seq x y z
N MET A 1 -22.70 63.20 -59.13
CA MET A 1 -22.17 61.84 -59.39
C MET A 1 -20.65 61.84 -59.20
N SER A 2 -20.16 62.01 -57.96
CA SER A 2 -18.73 61.85 -57.58
C SER A 2 -18.56 61.90 -56.05
N TRP A 3 -19.31 61.05 -55.32
CA TRP A 3 -19.19 60.93 -53.85
C TRP A 3 -19.25 59.46 -53.38
N LEU A 4 -18.95 58.51 -54.27
CA LEU A 4 -19.09 57.07 -54.00
C LEU A 4 -17.81 56.25 -54.23
N ILE A 5 -16.62 56.87 -54.15
CA ILE A 5 -15.34 56.16 -54.32
C ILE A 5 -14.38 56.32 -53.13
N ASN A 6 -14.73 57.09 -52.09
CA ASN A 6 -13.80 57.38 -50.97
C ASN A 6 -14.14 56.77 -49.61
N HIS A 7 -14.97 55.72 -49.53
CA HIS A 7 -15.31 55.07 -48.25
C HIS A 7 -15.13 53.55 -48.21
N LYS A 8 -14.31 52.98 -49.10
CA LYS A 8 -14.00 51.54 -49.12
C LYS A 8 -12.53 51.21 -48.82
N LYS A 9 -11.78 52.11 -48.18
CA LYS A 9 -10.34 51.91 -47.91
C LYS A 9 -9.89 52.12 -46.46
N THR A 10 -10.80 52.19 -45.49
CA THR A 10 -10.46 52.55 -44.10
C THR A 10 -11.21 51.74 -43.02
N MET A 11 -11.49 50.45 -43.21
CA MET A 11 -11.95 49.61 -42.07
C MET A 11 -11.56 48.12 -42.14
N PHE A 12 -10.35 47.82 -42.59
CA PHE A 12 -9.70 46.53 -42.29
C PHE A 12 -8.22 46.75 -42.00
N LYS A 13 -7.91 47.61 -41.02
CA LYS A 13 -6.69 47.46 -40.23
C LYS A 13 -7.06 46.65 -39.00
N SER A 14 -7.30 45.36 -39.25
CA SER A 14 -7.37 44.35 -38.20
C SER A 14 -6.04 44.40 -37.44
N HIS A 15 -6.14 44.57 -36.12
CA HIS A 15 -5.05 44.41 -35.16
C HIS A 15 -4.64 42.93 -35.07
N PHE A 16 -4.21 42.37 -36.20
CA PHE A 16 -3.39 41.17 -36.20
C PHE A 16 -1.95 41.63 -35.91
N ASP A 17 -1.72 41.99 -34.65
CA ASP A 17 -0.41 42.41 -34.20
C ASP A 17 0.55 41.24 -34.42
N ARG A 18 1.56 41.43 -35.28
CA ARG A 18 2.48 40.36 -35.71
C ARG A 18 3.08 39.61 -34.51
N LYS A 19 3.19 40.28 -33.35
CA LYS A 19 3.58 39.69 -32.08
C LYS A 19 2.64 38.58 -31.57
N ASN A 20 1.32 38.81 -31.59
CA ASN A 20 0.35 37.83 -31.08
C ASN A 20 0.22 36.63 -32.02
N PHE A 21 0.35 36.84 -33.32
CA PHE A 21 0.43 35.75 -34.28
C PHE A 21 1.69 34.90 -34.06
N LEU A 22 2.86 35.51 -33.85
CA LEU A 22 4.11 34.79 -33.59
C LEU A 22 4.08 34.00 -32.27
N ILE A 23 3.41 34.52 -31.23
CA ILE A 23 3.24 33.82 -29.95
C ILE A 23 2.30 32.61 -30.11
N ALA A 24 1.18 32.77 -30.82
CA ALA A 24 0.27 31.66 -31.11
C ALA A 24 0.95 30.58 -31.97
N LEU A 25 1.74 30.99 -32.98
CA LEU A 25 2.50 30.08 -33.84
C LEU A 25 3.59 29.34 -33.03
N GLY A 26 4.25 30.02 -32.09
CA GLY A 26 5.21 29.41 -31.17
C GLY A 26 4.58 28.38 -30.23
N GLY A 27 3.39 28.66 -29.69
CA GLY A 27 2.64 27.72 -28.85
C GLY A 27 2.22 26.46 -29.60
N ILE A 28 1.77 26.61 -30.85
CA ILE A 28 1.43 25.47 -31.73
C ILE A 28 2.67 24.64 -32.07
N LEU A 29 3.83 25.29 -32.28
CA LEU A 29 5.08 24.60 -32.60
C LEU A 29 5.59 23.76 -31.41
N ILE A 30 5.44 24.24 -30.18
CA ILE A 30 5.78 23.50 -28.95
C ILE A 30 4.86 22.29 -28.78
N LEU A 31 3.55 22.45 -29.01
CA LEU A 31 2.58 21.35 -28.98
C LEU A 31 2.87 20.27 -30.04
N LEU A 32 3.28 20.68 -31.25
CA LEU A 32 3.70 19.74 -32.30
C LEU A 32 4.98 18.98 -31.93
N LEU A 33 5.95 19.62 -31.28
CA LEU A 33 7.16 18.97 -30.79
C LEU A 33 6.87 17.95 -29.68
N ILE A 34 5.93 18.24 -28.77
CA ILE A 34 5.49 17.29 -27.73
C ILE A 34 4.80 16.07 -28.38
N PHE A 35 3.93 16.28 -29.37
CA PHE A 35 3.28 15.18 -30.10
C PHE A 35 4.27 14.33 -30.93
N GLN A 36 5.28 14.95 -31.54
CA GLN A 36 6.35 14.22 -32.24
C GLN A 36 7.17 13.37 -31.26
N ASN A 37 7.46 13.86 -30.05
CA ASN A 37 8.22 13.12 -29.05
C ASN A 37 7.44 11.88 -28.53
N ILE A 38 6.12 11.99 -28.37
CA ILE A 38 5.25 10.85 -28.03
C ILE A 38 5.22 9.81 -29.18
N ARG A 39 5.16 10.26 -30.44
CA ARG A 39 5.22 9.36 -31.61
C ARG A 39 6.58 8.68 -31.77
N ILE A 40 7.69 9.38 -31.52
CA ILE A 40 9.05 8.81 -31.57
C ILE A 40 9.23 7.77 -30.47
N ASN A 41 8.73 8.01 -29.24
CA ASN A 41 8.77 7.00 -28.17
C ASN A 41 7.86 5.79 -28.46
N SER A 42 6.74 5.98 -29.16
CA SER A 42 5.90 4.87 -29.64
C SER A 42 6.58 4.09 -30.77
N ALA A 43 7.25 4.77 -31.70
CA ALA A 43 8.01 4.15 -32.80
C ALA A 43 9.26 3.43 -32.29
N LEU A 44 9.98 3.96 -31.30
CA LEU A 44 11.11 3.29 -30.64
C LEU A 44 10.65 2.02 -29.90
N LYS A 45 9.48 2.03 -29.26
CA LYS A 45 8.85 0.82 -28.69
C LYS A 45 8.43 -0.20 -29.76
N GLN A 46 8.07 0.26 -30.97
CA GLN A 46 7.78 -0.62 -32.11
C GLN A 46 9.03 -1.14 -32.84
N ILE A 47 10.13 -0.39 -32.84
CA ILE A 47 11.45 -0.82 -33.37
C ILE A 47 12.11 -1.81 -32.41
N ALA A 48 11.96 -1.62 -31.10
CA ALA A 48 12.39 -2.59 -30.08
C ALA A 48 11.60 -3.92 -30.12
N SER A 49 10.49 -3.99 -30.87
CA SER A 49 9.60 -5.16 -30.91
C SER A 49 9.43 -5.81 -32.31
N LYS A 50 10.28 -5.48 -33.30
CA LYS A 50 10.25 -6.14 -34.63
C LYS A 50 11.56 -6.86 -34.99
N ASP A 51 11.58 -8.14 -34.63
CA ASP A 51 12.15 -9.32 -35.30
C ASP A 51 13.62 -9.34 -35.76
N SER A 52 14.45 -9.85 -34.85
CA SER A 52 15.74 -10.52 -35.00
C SER A 52 15.70 -11.89 -35.73
N LYS A 53 14.58 -12.25 -36.36
CA LYS A 53 14.33 -13.63 -36.85
C LYS A 53 15.35 -14.15 -37.88
N PRO A 54 15.77 -13.39 -38.91
CA PRO A 54 16.74 -13.90 -39.89
C PRO A 54 18.12 -14.20 -39.28
N PHE A 55 18.53 -13.42 -38.26
CA PHE A 55 19.80 -13.59 -37.56
C PHE A 55 19.74 -14.72 -36.51
N GLN A 56 18.61 -14.83 -35.80
CA GLN A 56 18.37 -15.93 -34.87
C GLN A 56 18.33 -17.30 -35.58
N GLN A 57 17.79 -17.36 -36.82
CA GLN A 57 17.78 -18.59 -37.61
C GLN A 57 19.20 -19.04 -38.00
N TRP A 58 20.04 -18.13 -38.49
CA TRP A 58 21.44 -18.42 -38.83
C TRP A 58 22.26 -18.87 -37.60
N ILE A 59 22.01 -18.29 -36.43
CA ILE A 59 22.68 -18.69 -35.17
C ILE A 59 22.15 -20.02 -34.61
N MET A 60 20.87 -20.32 -34.76
CA MET A 60 20.31 -21.63 -34.36
C MET A 60 20.96 -22.76 -35.16
N GLU A 61 21.18 -22.58 -36.47
CA GLU A 61 21.90 -23.54 -37.31
C GLU A 61 23.35 -23.77 -36.82
N GLN A 62 24.05 -22.71 -36.37
CA GLN A 62 25.40 -22.85 -35.78
C GLN A 62 25.39 -23.49 -34.37
N GLY A 63 24.32 -23.25 -33.59
CA GLY A 63 24.15 -23.84 -32.26
C GLY A 63 23.84 -25.34 -32.30
N GLU A 64 23.17 -25.81 -33.36
CA GLU A 64 22.97 -27.24 -33.63
C GLU A 64 24.30 -27.93 -33.96
N ASP A 65 25.12 -27.34 -34.83
CA ASP A 65 26.45 -27.83 -35.21
C ASP A 65 27.40 -27.93 -33.98
N MET A 66 27.33 -26.96 -33.07
CA MET A 66 28.07 -27.01 -31.80
C MET A 66 27.58 -28.10 -30.82
N ASN A 67 26.31 -28.51 -30.91
CA ASN A 67 25.80 -29.63 -30.11
C ASN A 67 26.19 -30.98 -30.72
N GLU A 68 26.35 -31.08 -32.05
CA GLU A 68 26.95 -32.28 -32.67
C GLU A 68 28.39 -32.49 -32.19
N LEU A 69 29.18 -31.42 -32.10
CA LEU A 69 30.54 -31.50 -31.55
C LEU A 69 30.56 -31.89 -30.05
N ARG A 70 29.55 -31.47 -29.28
CA ARG A 70 29.40 -31.84 -27.86
C ARG A 70 29.02 -33.30 -27.67
N ASP A 71 28.11 -33.80 -28.50
CA ASP A 71 27.73 -35.21 -28.49
C ASP A 71 28.92 -36.10 -28.82
N TYR A 72 29.75 -35.68 -29.79
CA TYR A 72 31.02 -36.35 -30.11
C TYR A 72 31.98 -36.38 -28.90
N LEU A 73 31.92 -35.38 -28.02
CA LEU A 73 32.71 -35.29 -26.79
C LEU A 73 31.99 -35.81 -25.53
N LEU A 74 30.80 -36.40 -25.67
CA LEU A 74 29.92 -36.85 -24.56
C LEU A 74 29.62 -35.76 -23.51
N LEU A 75 29.63 -34.50 -23.92
CA LEU A 75 29.24 -33.37 -23.09
C LEU A 75 27.72 -33.13 -23.22
N PRO A 76 27.03 -32.72 -22.15
CA PRO A 76 25.60 -32.46 -22.23
C PRO A 76 25.29 -31.33 -23.22
N ARG A 77 24.29 -31.54 -24.09
CA ARG A 77 23.81 -30.55 -25.06
C ARG A 77 23.32 -29.28 -24.37
N LYS A 78 23.51 -28.13 -25.02
CA LYS A 78 23.08 -26.83 -24.50
C LYS A 78 22.15 -26.13 -25.50
N GLU A 79 21.00 -25.67 -25.02
CA GLU A 79 20.12 -24.77 -25.79
C GLU A 79 20.59 -23.32 -25.60
N TYR A 80 20.91 -22.65 -26.71
CA TYR A 80 21.35 -21.26 -26.70
C TYR A 80 20.14 -20.32 -26.83
N LYS A 81 19.77 -19.62 -25.76
CA LYS A 81 18.74 -18.57 -25.78
C LYS A 81 19.39 -17.19 -25.81
N TRP A 82 19.09 -16.38 -26.83
CA TRP A 82 19.66 -15.04 -26.98
C TRP A 82 18.58 -13.98 -27.20
N GLY A 83 18.42 -13.10 -26.21
CA GLY A 83 17.59 -11.91 -26.26
C GLY A 83 17.39 -11.23 -24.90
N MET A 84 17.86 -9.98 -24.82
CA MET A 84 17.53 -8.90 -23.87
C MET A 84 18.22 -8.87 -22.49
N GLU A 85 18.91 -7.74 -22.30
CA GLU A 85 19.27 -7.05 -21.05
C GLU A 85 20.25 -7.74 -20.09
N GLU A 86 21.51 -7.29 -20.18
CA GLU A 86 22.43 -7.23 -19.04
C GLU A 86 21.81 -6.37 -17.93
N GLN A 87 20.93 -6.98 -17.13
CA GLN A 87 20.91 -6.65 -15.72
C GLN A 87 22.27 -7.06 -15.16
N ASN A 88 22.94 -6.13 -14.49
CA ASN A 88 23.99 -6.42 -13.51
C ASN A 88 23.46 -7.44 -12.50
N LYS A 89 23.54 -8.72 -12.86
CA LYS A 89 23.69 -9.82 -11.94
C LYS A 89 25.15 -10.19 -12.07
N GLU A 90 25.85 -10.23 -10.94
CA GLU A 90 27.06 -11.04 -10.83
C GLU A 90 26.78 -12.37 -11.53
N GLU A 91 27.37 -12.56 -12.71
CA GLU A 91 27.52 -13.88 -13.29
C GLU A 91 28.44 -14.61 -12.31
N LYS A 92 27.81 -15.27 -11.33
CA LYS A 92 28.35 -16.46 -10.71
C LYS A 92 28.60 -17.43 -11.86
N ASN A 93 29.78 -17.31 -12.45
CA ASN A 93 30.43 -18.38 -13.15
C ASN A 93 30.70 -19.43 -12.06
N ASP A 94 29.67 -20.19 -11.72
CA ASP A 94 29.75 -21.32 -10.80
C ASP A 94 30.56 -22.38 -11.53
N ASP A 95 31.89 -22.24 -11.45
CA ASP A 95 32.82 -23.33 -11.68
C ASP A 95 32.24 -24.58 -11.00
N LEU A 96 32.31 -25.73 -11.67
CA LEU A 96 31.84 -27.01 -11.16
C LEU A 96 32.30 -27.23 -9.71
N THR A 97 33.51 -26.77 -9.40
CA THR A 97 34.09 -26.70 -8.05
C THR A 97 33.20 -25.93 -7.06
N SER A 98 32.74 -24.72 -7.40
CA SER A 98 31.84 -23.90 -6.58
C SER A 98 30.45 -24.53 -6.45
N ALA A 99 29.95 -25.16 -7.52
CA ALA A 99 28.68 -25.88 -7.48
C ALA A 99 28.76 -27.12 -6.56
N VAL A 100 29.88 -27.85 -6.58
CA VAL A 100 30.15 -29.00 -5.70
C VAL A 100 30.30 -28.55 -4.25
N TYR A 101 31.03 -27.46 -3.96
CA TYR A 101 31.12 -26.92 -2.60
C TYR A 101 29.76 -26.45 -2.07
N ARG A 102 28.96 -25.74 -2.87
CA ARG A 102 27.60 -25.36 -2.46
C ARG A 102 26.69 -26.56 -2.26
N PHE A 103 26.82 -27.61 -3.07
CA PHE A 103 26.06 -28.84 -2.89
C PHE A 103 26.47 -29.55 -1.61
N ALA A 104 27.77 -29.63 -1.30
CA ALA A 104 28.28 -30.19 -0.06
C ALA A 104 27.87 -29.36 1.17
N ASP A 105 27.97 -28.03 1.10
CA ASP A 105 27.52 -27.11 2.14
C ASP A 105 26.01 -27.21 2.37
N LYS A 106 25.23 -27.27 1.28
CA LYS A 106 23.78 -27.46 1.35
C LYS A 106 23.42 -28.81 1.95
N THR A 107 24.06 -29.89 1.50
CA THR A 107 23.81 -31.25 2.01
C THR A 107 24.22 -31.36 3.48
N GLY A 108 25.34 -30.74 3.86
CA GLY A 108 25.77 -30.63 5.25
C GLY A 108 24.80 -29.82 6.10
N SER A 109 24.33 -28.67 5.61
CA SER A 109 23.32 -27.85 6.26
C SER A 109 21.99 -28.58 6.40
N ASP A 110 21.53 -29.27 5.35
CA ASP A 110 20.29 -30.06 5.33
C ASP A 110 20.39 -31.21 6.34
N TYR A 111 21.52 -31.94 6.37
CA TYR A 111 21.76 -33.00 7.36
C TYR A 111 21.76 -32.47 8.81
N GLN A 112 22.43 -31.35 9.06
CA GLN A 112 22.41 -30.72 10.40
C GLN A 112 21.02 -30.22 10.76
N SER A 113 20.26 -29.69 9.81
CA SER A 113 18.87 -29.25 10.02
C SER A 113 17.94 -30.42 10.32
N GLU A 114 18.09 -31.56 9.64
CA GLU A 114 17.32 -32.77 9.93
C GLU A 114 17.65 -33.33 11.31
N LYS A 115 18.94 -33.38 11.65
CA LYS A 115 19.38 -33.81 12.98
C LYS A 115 18.84 -32.90 14.09
N ARG A 116 18.93 -31.57 13.92
CA ARG A 116 18.36 -30.59 14.86
C ARG A 116 16.85 -30.76 14.98
N LYS A 117 16.15 -30.97 13.86
CA LYS A 117 14.71 -31.23 13.86
C LYS A 117 14.36 -32.46 14.68
N GLU A 118 15.10 -33.54 14.56
CA GLU A 118 14.91 -34.75 15.39
C GLU A 118 15.16 -34.47 16.88
N GLU A 119 16.26 -33.78 17.21
CA GLU A 119 16.63 -33.42 18.59
C GLU A 119 15.58 -32.51 19.24
N ASN A 120 15.13 -31.47 18.54
CA ASN A 120 14.09 -30.54 19.01
C ASN A 120 12.72 -31.21 19.13
N THR A 121 12.41 -32.13 18.23
CA THR A 121 11.20 -32.97 18.31
C THR A 121 11.24 -33.87 19.53
N ALA A 122 12.38 -34.50 19.80
CA ALA A 122 12.56 -35.33 21.00
C ALA A 122 12.46 -34.48 22.27
N PHE A 123 13.06 -33.28 22.26
CA PHE A 123 13.03 -32.34 23.38
C PHE A 123 11.60 -31.91 23.75
N ILE A 124 10.82 -31.40 22.81
CA ILE A 124 9.45 -30.92 23.14
C ILE A 124 8.54 -32.06 23.60
N ARG A 125 8.75 -33.28 23.07
CA ARG A 125 8.06 -34.48 23.53
C ARG A 125 8.51 -34.88 24.94
N LYS A 126 9.79 -34.72 25.25
CA LYS A 126 10.33 -34.93 26.60
C LYS A 126 9.75 -33.93 27.59
N LEU A 127 9.66 -32.64 27.26
CA LEU A 127 8.96 -31.67 28.11
C LEU A 127 7.51 -32.10 28.36
N LYS A 128 6.78 -32.42 27.29
CA LYS A 128 5.38 -32.82 27.39
C LYS A 128 5.14 -34.07 28.24
N ASN A 129 6.00 -35.09 28.11
CA ASN A 129 5.77 -36.39 28.75
C ASN A 129 6.67 -36.63 29.99
N GLY A 130 7.60 -35.73 30.28
CA GLY A 130 8.58 -35.85 31.35
C GLY A 130 7.96 -35.62 32.72
N GLY A 131 8.23 -36.53 33.66
CA GLY A 131 7.69 -36.44 35.02
C GLY A 131 8.11 -35.17 35.74
N ASP A 132 9.39 -34.80 35.64
CA ASP A 132 9.96 -33.65 36.33
C ASP A 132 9.34 -32.34 35.84
N PHE A 133 9.33 -32.09 34.53
CA PHE A 133 8.65 -30.94 33.94
C PHE A 133 7.16 -30.86 34.32
N GLN A 134 6.41 -31.97 34.20
CA GLN A 134 4.98 -31.96 34.53
C GLN A 134 4.73 -31.75 36.03
N ASN A 135 5.61 -32.23 36.90
CA ASN A 135 5.55 -31.95 38.33
C ASN A 135 5.88 -30.48 38.62
N GLY A 136 6.92 -29.92 37.99
CA GLY A 136 7.26 -28.51 38.09
C GLY A 136 6.12 -27.60 37.62
N LEU A 137 5.45 -27.93 36.51
CA LEU A 137 4.25 -27.22 36.08
C LEU A 137 3.14 -27.27 37.15
N LYS A 138 2.87 -28.44 37.74
CA LYS A 138 1.85 -28.59 38.79
C LYS A 138 2.17 -27.76 40.04
N GLU A 139 3.44 -27.71 40.45
CA GLU A 139 3.89 -26.88 41.56
C GLU A 139 3.64 -25.38 41.30
N LEU A 140 3.72 -24.95 40.04
CA LEU A 140 3.39 -23.59 39.61
C LEU A 140 1.87 -23.37 39.37
N GLY A 141 1.04 -24.38 39.60
CA GLY A 141 -0.40 -24.34 39.30
C GLY A 141 -0.72 -24.36 37.80
N LEU A 142 0.21 -24.84 36.97
CA LEU A 142 0.13 -24.86 35.52
C LEU A 142 -0.09 -26.28 34.97
N SER A 143 -0.54 -26.35 33.73
CA SER A 143 -0.65 -27.58 32.96
C SER A 143 -0.23 -27.35 31.51
N SER A 144 0.14 -28.41 30.78
CA SER A 144 0.48 -28.32 29.36
C SER A 144 -0.62 -28.87 28.46
N SER A 145 -0.65 -28.47 27.19
CA SER A 145 -1.59 -29.02 26.20
C SER A 145 -1.42 -30.52 26.05
N ARG A 146 -2.54 -31.20 25.77
CA ARG A 146 -2.54 -32.64 25.49
C ARG A 146 -1.78 -33.00 24.22
N THR A 147 -1.66 -32.05 23.29
CA THR A 147 -1.02 -32.20 21.98
C THR A 147 0.12 -31.18 21.83
N VAL A 148 1.14 -31.56 21.08
CA VAL A 148 2.12 -30.62 20.52
C VAL A 148 1.56 -30.17 19.18
N GLU A 149 1.48 -28.87 18.97
CA GLU A 149 1.12 -28.28 17.68
C GLU A 149 2.37 -28.26 16.81
N GLU A 150 2.26 -28.75 15.57
CA GLU A 150 3.39 -28.88 14.66
C GLU A 150 3.08 -28.12 13.37
N THR A 151 3.90 -27.13 13.04
CA THR A 151 3.85 -26.40 11.77
C THR A 151 4.97 -26.89 10.86
N LYS A 152 5.17 -26.27 9.69
CA LYS A 152 6.29 -26.61 8.81
C LYS A 152 7.63 -26.38 9.53
N ASP A 153 7.74 -25.26 10.23
CA ASP A 153 9.00 -24.73 10.75
C ASP A 153 9.09 -24.81 12.29
N ASP A 154 7.97 -24.99 13.00
CA ASP A 154 7.94 -24.94 14.47
C ASP A 154 7.24 -26.14 15.12
N LEU A 155 7.59 -26.36 16.38
CA LEU A 155 6.90 -27.23 17.33
C LEU A 155 6.45 -26.39 18.52
N ALA A 156 5.18 -26.50 18.92
CA ALA A 156 4.64 -25.67 19.97
C ALA A 156 3.85 -26.44 21.03
N LEU A 157 4.08 -26.08 22.30
CA LEU A 157 3.41 -26.63 23.47
C LEU A 157 2.75 -25.49 24.25
N LYS A 158 1.42 -25.54 24.40
CA LYS A 158 0.67 -24.52 25.13
C LYS A 158 0.67 -24.84 26.62
N ILE A 159 0.87 -23.82 27.44
CA ILE A 159 0.84 -23.87 28.90
C ILE A 159 -0.39 -23.11 29.39
N TYR A 160 -1.11 -23.73 30.31
CA TYR A 160 -2.40 -23.28 30.81
C TYR A 160 -2.37 -23.05 32.31
N GLU A 161 -3.09 -22.03 32.75
CA GLU A 161 -3.52 -21.82 34.14
C GLU A 161 -5.05 -21.90 34.16
N GLU A 162 -5.63 -22.74 35.03
CA GLU A 162 -7.10 -22.86 35.20
C GLU A 162 -7.93 -23.02 33.91
N LYS A 163 -7.32 -23.59 32.84
CA LYS A 163 -7.86 -23.81 31.48
C LYS A 163 -7.67 -22.65 30.48
N GLU A 164 -7.09 -21.54 30.88
CA GLU A 164 -6.70 -20.48 29.94
C GLU A 164 -5.25 -20.64 29.50
N PRO A 165 -4.95 -20.59 28.18
CA PRO A 165 -3.57 -20.58 27.72
C PRO A 165 -2.92 -19.25 28.13
N ILE A 166 -1.79 -19.35 28.83
CA ILE A 166 -1.03 -18.17 29.28
C ILE A 166 0.23 -17.95 28.44
N ILE A 167 0.87 -19.05 28.01
CA ILE A 167 2.15 -19.06 27.32
C ILE A 167 2.17 -20.23 26.32
N GLN A 168 2.80 -20.04 25.17
CA GLN A 168 3.12 -21.10 24.23
C GLN A 168 4.64 -21.19 24.09
N ILE A 169 5.19 -22.35 24.42
CA ILE A 169 6.60 -22.66 24.20
C ILE A 169 6.72 -23.08 22.73
N VAL A 170 7.57 -22.40 21.98
CA VAL A 170 7.82 -22.63 20.56
C VAL A 170 9.28 -23.00 20.38
N VAL A 171 9.52 -24.13 19.72
CA VAL A 171 10.85 -24.61 19.37
C VAL A 171 10.94 -24.62 17.84
N ASP A 172 11.85 -23.82 17.30
CA ASP A 172 12.16 -23.82 15.87
C ASP A 172 12.75 -25.19 15.50
N LYS A 173 12.31 -25.79 14.39
CA LYS A 173 12.78 -27.11 13.96
C LYS A 173 14.14 -27.09 13.29
N ASN A 174 14.52 -25.95 12.71
CA ASN A 174 15.71 -25.79 11.90
C ASN A 174 16.84 -25.13 12.70
N THR A 175 16.49 -24.34 13.73
CA THR A 175 17.43 -23.68 14.65
C THR A 175 17.33 -24.28 16.06
N GLU A 176 18.21 -23.88 16.98
CA GLU A 176 18.15 -24.27 18.39
C GLU A 176 17.35 -23.26 19.24
N GLU A 177 16.60 -22.37 18.57
CA GLU A 177 15.87 -21.30 19.25
C GLU A 177 14.61 -21.84 19.95
N ILE A 178 14.55 -21.57 21.26
CA ILE A 178 13.33 -21.74 22.05
C ILE A 178 12.79 -20.36 22.37
N SER A 179 11.52 -20.15 22.04
CA SER A 179 10.82 -18.91 22.33
C SER A 179 9.51 -19.15 23.08
N PHE A 180 9.07 -18.12 23.79
CA PHE A 180 7.83 -18.08 24.53
C PHE A 180 6.94 -17.03 23.89
N LEU A 181 5.81 -17.47 23.36
CA LEU A 181 4.75 -16.58 22.89
C LEU A 181 3.74 -16.37 24.03
N SER A 182 3.53 -15.13 24.41
CA SER A 182 2.53 -14.74 25.41
C SER A 182 1.82 -13.45 24.99
N VAL A 183 0.93 -12.94 25.84
CA VAL A 183 0.31 -11.61 25.61
C VAL A 183 1.36 -10.51 25.45
N ARG A 184 2.55 -10.69 26.05
CA ARG A 184 3.67 -9.73 26.03
C ARG A 184 4.49 -9.75 24.74
N GLY A 185 4.19 -10.67 23.82
CA GLY A 185 4.94 -10.89 22.58
C GLY A 185 5.81 -12.14 22.64
N LYS A 186 6.84 -12.18 21.80
CA LYS A 186 7.83 -13.26 21.69
C LYS A 186 9.05 -12.94 22.55
N ASP A 187 9.32 -13.76 23.56
CA ASP A 187 10.58 -13.75 24.30
C ASP A 187 11.42 -14.96 23.89
N THR A 188 12.73 -14.79 23.66
CA THR A 188 13.63 -15.92 23.38
C THR A 188 14.30 -16.37 24.68
N LEU A 189 14.35 -17.68 24.92
CA LEU A 189 15.01 -18.23 26.10
C LEU A 189 16.51 -17.90 26.06
N GLN A 190 16.99 -17.20 27.08
CA GLN A 190 18.42 -16.98 27.30
C GLN A 190 18.89 -17.97 28.37
N MET A 191 19.77 -18.89 27.98
CA MET A 191 20.27 -19.92 28.88
C MET A 191 21.50 -19.46 29.66
N GLU A 192 21.52 -19.75 30.95
CA GLU A 192 22.73 -19.61 31.77
C GLU A 192 23.68 -20.79 31.53
N GLU A 193 24.99 -20.56 31.71
CA GLU A 193 26.01 -21.58 31.54
C GLU A 193 25.78 -22.75 32.51
N GLY A 194 25.71 -23.99 31.98
CA GLY A 194 25.49 -25.21 32.76
C GLY A 194 24.03 -25.46 33.19
N GLN A 195 23.08 -24.59 32.84
CA GLN A 195 21.66 -24.83 33.05
C GLN A 195 21.14 -25.87 32.04
N THR A 196 20.20 -26.72 32.46
CA THR A 196 19.48 -27.59 31.52
C THR A 196 18.33 -26.82 30.87
N LEU A 197 18.02 -27.12 29.61
CA LEU A 197 16.91 -26.47 28.87
C LEU A 197 15.59 -26.56 29.63
N GLU A 198 15.28 -27.73 30.21
CA GLU A 198 14.07 -27.97 31.01
C GLU A 198 13.99 -27.04 32.22
N LYS A 199 15.11 -26.87 32.94
CA LYS A 199 15.18 -25.93 34.06
C LYS A 199 15.04 -24.49 33.59
N GLY A 200 15.68 -24.10 32.49
CA GLY A 200 15.53 -22.76 31.91
C GLY A 200 14.09 -22.40 31.54
N VAL A 201 13.35 -23.37 30.98
CA VAL A 201 11.92 -23.21 30.69
C VAL A 201 11.11 -23.03 31.99
N LEU A 202 11.33 -23.86 33.00
CA LEU A 202 10.63 -23.74 34.29
C LEU A 202 10.95 -22.43 35.01
N ASP A 203 12.22 -22.02 35.01
CA ASP A 203 12.66 -20.76 35.62
C ASP A 203 12.02 -19.55 34.91
N TYR A 204 11.88 -19.58 33.58
CA TYR A 204 11.15 -18.55 32.83
C TYR A 204 9.66 -18.52 33.24
N LEU A 205 9.00 -19.68 33.29
CA LEU A 205 7.59 -19.76 33.69
C LEU A 205 7.37 -19.25 35.11
N GLN A 206 8.22 -19.67 36.06
CA GLN A 206 8.14 -19.26 37.46
C GLN A 206 8.30 -17.74 37.64
N ASN A 207 9.25 -17.14 36.93
CA ASN A 207 9.54 -15.69 37.05
C ASN A 207 8.62 -14.81 36.19
N GLY A 208 8.07 -15.37 35.11
CA GLY A 208 7.30 -14.65 34.09
C GLY A 208 5.79 -14.71 34.28
N LYS A 209 5.25 -15.80 34.86
CA LYS A 209 3.80 -16.07 34.93
C LYS A 209 2.98 -14.90 35.49
N GLU A 210 3.30 -14.45 36.71
CA GLU A 210 2.53 -13.37 37.35
C GLU A 210 2.60 -12.06 36.55
N LYS A 211 3.77 -11.74 35.98
CA LYS A 211 3.93 -10.55 35.13
C LYS A 211 3.07 -10.66 33.87
N ILE A 212 3.05 -11.83 33.22
CA ILE A 212 2.23 -12.09 32.04
C ILE A 212 0.74 -11.96 32.37
N LYS A 213 0.32 -12.50 33.53
CA LYS A 213 -1.05 -12.38 34.01
C LYS A 213 -1.45 -10.94 34.28
N THR A 214 -0.66 -10.19 35.03
CA THR A 214 -0.92 -8.76 35.31
C THR A 214 -1.00 -7.95 34.02
N VAL A 215 -0.11 -8.20 33.05
CA VAL A 215 -0.15 -7.50 31.77
C VAL A 215 -1.37 -7.90 30.93
N LYS A 216 -1.78 -9.18 30.95
CA LYS A 216 -3.00 -9.65 30.29
C LYS A 216 -4.24 -8.94 30.86
N GLU A 217 -4.39 -8.94 32.18
CA GLU A 217 -5.49 -8.28 32.89
C GLU A 217 -5.51 -6.78 32.54
N LYS A 218 -4.35 -6.12 32.63
CA LYS A 218 -4.23 -4.70 32.28
C LYS A 218 -4.59 -4.42 30.82
N ILE A 219 -4.17 -5.25 29.87
CA ILE A 219 -4.53 -5.08 28.45
C ILE A 219 -6.04 -5.19 28.25
N GLU A 220 -6.70 -6.16 28.88
CA GLU A 220 -8.15 -6.32 28.76
C GLU A 220 -8.93 -5.18 29.46
N GLU A 221 -8.42 -4.69 30.60
CA GLU A 221 -8.93 -3.47 31.24
C GLU A 221 -8.80 -2.25 30.33
N GLN A 222 -7.63 -2.03 29.72
CA GLN A 222 -7.42 -0.92 28.80
C GLN A 222 -8.29 -1.02 27.55
N LYS A 223 -8.46 -2.21 26.96
CA LYS A 223 -9.37 -2.43 25.82
C LYS A 223 -10.80 -2.02 26.18
N THR A 224 -11.30 -2.53 27.31
CA THR A 224 -12.64 -2.20 27.81
C THR A 224 -12.79 -0.69 28.05
N ALA A 225 -11.76 -0.06 28.63
CA ALA A 225 -11.77 1.38 28.88
C ALA A 225 -11.70 2.21 27.59
N LEU A 226 -10.94 1.76 26.58
CA LEU A 226 -10.91 2.39 25.26
C LEU A 226 -12.27 2.27 24.57
N ASP A 227 -12.91 1.11 24.61
CA ASP A 227 -14.25 0.92 24.06
C ASP A 227 -15.28 1.85 24.73
N ALA A 228 -15.18 2.04 26.05
CA ALA A 228 -16.00 3.03 26.75
C ALA A 228 -15.65 4.47 26.33
N LEU A 229 -14.36 4.79 26.14
CA LEU A 229 -13.91 6.10 25.69
C LEU A 229 -14.44 6.46 24.30
N TRP A 230 -14.57 5.51 23.39
CA TRP A 230 -15.13 5.76 22.04
C TRP A 230 -16.61 6.17 22.07
N ASN A 231 -17.32 5.79 23.13
CA ASN A 231 -18.73 6.11 23.35
C ASN A 231 -18.93 7.28 24.35
N ASP A 232 -17.86 7.89 24.82
CA ASP A 232 -17.89 9.04 25.72
C ASP A 232 -18.42 10.31 25.01
N GLU A 233 -19.19 11.13 25.70
CA GLU A 233 -19.87 12.31 25.13
C GLU A 233 -18.87 13.35 24.58
N ASP A 234 -17.76 13.59 25.29
CA ASP A 234 -16.75 14.56 24.86
C ASP A 234 -16.02 14.06 23.62
N MET A 235 -15.70 12.76 23.59
CA MET A 235 -15.05 12.11 22.46
C MET A 235 -15.97 12.11 21.24
N GLY A 236 -17.22 11.68 21.41
CA GLY A 236 -18.24 11.65 20.37
C GLY A 236 -18.49 13.04 19.77
N THR A 237 -18.49 14.10 20.59
CA THR A 237 -18.59 15.48 20.11
C THR A 237 -17.45 15.82 19.16
N VAL A 238 -16.20 15.56 19.54
CA VAL A 238 -15.04 15.86 18.68
C VAL A 238 -15.04 15.03 17.41
N LEU A 239 -15.35 13.73 17.50
CA LEU A 239 -15.42 12.85 16.34
C LEU A 239 -16.49 13.31 15.35
N ASN A 240 -17.67 13.69 15.83
CA ASN A 240 -18.77 14.17 14.99
C ASN A 240 -18.48 15.56 14.38
N GLU A 241 -17.97 16.51 15.15
CA GLU A 241 -17.63 17.85 14.66
C GLU A 241 -16.57 17.80 13.56
N LYS A 242 -15.58 16.92 13.71
CA LYS A 242 -14.46 16.76 12.77
C LYS A 242 -14.71 15.74 11.67
N GLN A 243 -15.81 14.98 11.76
CA GLN A 243 -16.10 13.83 10.90
C GLN A 243 -14.94 12.82 10.90
N PHE A 244 -14.33 12.62 12.08
CA PHE A 244 -13.28 11.62 12.26
C PHE A 244 -13.89 10.24 12.46
N GLN A 245 -13.25 9.24 11.88
CA GLN A 245 -13.57 7.84 12.05
C GLN A 245 -12.47 7.17 12.88
N ILE A 246 -12.82 6.12 13.61
CA ILE A 246 -11.87 5.31 14.37
C ILE A 246 -12.01 3.84 13.97
N THR A 247 -10.88 3.14 13.84
CA THR A 247 -10.88 1.68 13.72
C THR A 247 -11.24 1.07 15.08
N LEU A 248 -12.52 0.73 15.27
CA LEU A 248 -13.00 0.10 16.51
C LEU A 248 -12.38 -1.28 16.77
N HIS A 249 -12.07 -2.01 15.70
CA HIS A 249 -11.31 -3.24 15.77
C HIS A 249 -9.83 -2.90 15.57
N PRO A 250 -8.98 -3.04 16.61
CA PRO A 250 -7.59 -2.67 16.48
C PRO A 250 -6.84 -3.61 15.56
N ILE A 251 -5.83 -3.08 14.88
CA ILE A 251 -4.89 -3.88 14.11
C ILE A 251 -3.87 -4.48 15.08
N GLU A 252 -3.73 -5.79 15.05
CA GLU A 252 -2.76 -6.52 15.86
C GLU A 252 -1.38 -6.44 15.21
N THR A 253 -0.40 -5.95 15.96
CA THR A 253 1.00 -5.78 15.54
C THR A 253 1.95 -6.43 16.55
N GLU A 254 3.23 -6.47 16.22
CA GLU A 254 4.28 -6.94 17.14
C GLU A 254 4.37 -6.06 18.40
N GLU A 255 4.20 -4.75 18.27
CA GLU A 255 4.24 -3.80 19.39
C GLU A 255 2.97 -3.83 20.24
N GLY A 256 1.83 -4.10 19.60
CA GLY A 256 0.54 -4.33 20.27
C GLY A 256 -0.68 -4.02 19.43
N PHE A 257 -1.71 -3.46 20.03
CA PHE A 257 -3.01 -3.23 19.39
C PHE A 257 -3.14 -1.78 18.96
N GLN A 258 -3.26 -1.53 17.66
CA GLN A 258 -3.29 -0.19 17.10
C GLN A 258 -4.71 0.26 16.76
N TYR A 259 -5.11 1.41 17.30
CA TYR A 259 -6.34 2.13 17.00
C TYR A 259 -5.98 3.38 16.20
N THR A 260 -6.52 3.50 15.00
CA THR A 260 -6.20 4.60 14.08
C THR A 260 -7.40 5.51 13.92
N PHE A 261 -7.18 6.81 14.11
CA PHE A 261 -8.12 7.87 13.73
C PHE A 261 -7.87 8.24 12.28
N GLN A 262 -8.96 8.35 11.54
CA GLN A 262 -8.97 8.74 10.15
C GLN A 262 -9.90 9.94 9.95
N ASN A 263 -9.64 10.75 8.93
CA ASN A 263 -10.63 11.73 8.49
C ASN A 263 -11.74 11.07 7.64
N ALA A 264 -12.67 11.89 7.17
CA ALA A 264 -13.73 11.48 6.26
C ALA A 264 -13.22 10.85 4.94
N ASP A 265 -11.98 11.17 4.54
CA ASP A 265 -11.33 10.65 3.33
C ASP A 265 -10.55 9.34 3.61
N THR A 266 -10.67 8.77 4.81
CA THR A 266 -9.96 7.56 5.30
C THR A 266 -8.43 7.68 5.45
N GLU A 267 -7.88 8.89 5.36
CA GLU A 267 -6.44 9.11 5.61
C GLU A 267 -6.13 8.99 7.11
N PRO A 268 -5.09 8.23 7.52
CA PRO A 268 -4.71 8.09 8.92
C PRO A 268 -4.15 9.41 9.46
N LEU A 269 -4.71 9.88 10.57
CA LEU A 269 -4.33 11.12 11.23
C LEU A 269 -3.51 10.90 12.49
N LEU A 270 -3.89 9.90 13.29
CA LEU A 270 -3.33 9.64 14.60
C LEU A 270 -3.49 8.16 14.94
N THR A 271 -2.50 7.59 15.61
CA THR A 271 -2.53 6.20 16.07
C THR A 271 -2.30 6.13 17.58
N ILE A 272 -3.15 5.35 18.25
CA ILE A 272 -2.95 4.92 19.63
C ILE A 272 -2.52 3.46 19.60
N THR A 273 -1.46 3.12 20.32
CA THR A 273 -0.99 1.74 20.46
C THR A 273 -1.14 1.29 21.90
N LEU A 274 -1.91 0.24 22.15
CA LEU A 274 -1.91 -0.49 23.41
C LEU A 274 -0.76 -1.53 23.37
N GLU A 275 0.32 -1.23 24.07
CA GLU A 275 1.58 -1.99 24.03
C GLU A 275 1.46 -3.34 24.76
N ARG A 276 1.99 -4.40 24.14
CA ARG A 276 2.01 -5.75 24.72
C ARG A 276 2.90 -5.91 25.94
N LYS A 277 4.04 -5.24 25.96
CA LYS A 277 5.11 -5.48 26.94
C LYS A 277 4.67 -5.17 28.37
N GLU A 278 3.97 -4.05 28.54
CA GLU A 278 3.57 -3.48 29.84
C GLU A 278 2.08 -3.13 29.93
N GLY A 279 1.31 -3.25 28.84
CA GLY A 279 -0.11 -2.87 28.79
C GLY A 279 -0.34 -1.36 28.87
N ASN A 280 0.66 -0.54 28.52
CA ASN A 280 0.54 0.92 28.49
C ASN A 280 -0.04 1.38 27.14
N LEU A 281 -0.62 2.57 27.13
CA LEU A 281 -1.07 3.22 25.91
C LEU A 281 0.01 4.17 25.40
N LYS A 282 0.25 4.18 24.10
CA LYS A 282 1.16 5.11 23.43
C LYS A 282 0.39 5.92 22.42
N MET A 283 0.64 7.22 22.40
CA MET A 283 0.15 8.14 21.40
C MET A 283 1.29 9.09 21.06
N GLU A 284 1.66 9.14 19.77
CA GLU A 284 2.87 9.82 19.32
C GLU A 284 4.12 9.32 20.08
N ASN A 285 4.82 10.19 20.81
CA ASN A 285 6.01 9.87 21.60
C ASN A 285 5.75 9.84 23.10
N LYS A 286 4.48 9.78 23.53
CA LYS A 286 4.08 9.77 24.94
C LYS A 286 3.49 8.42 25.32
N THR A 287 3.80 8.00 26.54
CA THR A 287 3.27 6.77 27.15
C THR A 287 2.35 7.14 28.31
N TYR A 288 1.21 6.47 28.39
CA TYR A 288 0.14 6.68 29.35
C TYR A 288 -0.12 5.36 30.08
N ALA A 289 -0.27 5.42 31.40
CA ALA A 289 -0.50 4.21 32.19
C ALA A 289 -1.96 3.73 32.09
N SER A 290 -2.89 4.62 31.73
CA SER A 290 -4.31 4.32 31.62
C SER A 290 -5.05 5.15 30.56
N THR A 291 -6.21 4.66 30.11
CA THR A 291 -7.13 5.39 29.21
C THR A 291 -7.60 6.72 29.80
N GLY A 292 -7.74 6.80 31.13
CA GLY A 292 -8.11 8.04 31.81
C GLY A 292 -7.07 9.16 31.62
N GLU A 293 -5.78 8.83 31.73
CA GLU A 293 -4.68 9.77 31.47
C GLU A 293 -4.59 10.16 29.98
N LEU A 294 -4.92 9.22 29.08
CA LEU A 294 -4.91 9.45 27.64
C LEU A 294 -6.03 10.39 27.19
N LYS A 295 -7.24 10.26 27.77
CA LYS A 295 -8.47 10.94 27.31
C LYS A 295 -8.26 12.44 27.07
N GLU A 296 -7.76 13.17 28.07
CA GLU A 296 -7.64 14.62 28.00
C GLU A 296 -6.68 15.08 26.90
N GLU A 297 -5.51 14.45 26.80
CA GLU A 297 -4.51 14.82 25.80
C GLU A 297 -4.93 14.36 24.39
N LEU A 298 -5.63 13.22 24.27
CA LEU A 298 -6.19 12.75 23.01
C LEU A 298 -7.23 13.73 22.46
N ILE A 299 -8.22 14.13 23.28
CA ILE A 299 -9.25 15.11 22.88
C ILE A 299 -8.60 16.43 22.42
N LYS A 300 -7.63 16.91 23.19
CA LYS A 300 -6.89 18.13 22.86
C LYS A 300 -6.09 18.01 21.57
N THR A 301 -5.55 16.83 21.27
CA THR A 301 -4.82 16.54 20.03
C THR A 301 -5.78 16.47 18.85
N LEU A 302 -6.87 15.71 18.95
CA LEU A 302 -7.90 15.59 17.90
C LEU A 302 -8.50 16.96 17.52
N LYS A 303 -8.75 17.85 18.50
CA LYS A 303 -9.26 19.21 18.21
C LYS A 303 -8.32 20.03 17.32
N LYS A 304 -7.01 19.82 17.43
CA LYS A 304 -5.99 20.51 16.61
C LYS A 304 -5.80 19.91 15.23
N LEU A 305 -6.18 18.65 15.04
CA LEU A 305 -6.02 17.98 13.75
C LEU A 305 -6.97 18.58 12.71
N PRO A 306 -6.52 18.66 11.44
CA PRO A 306 -7.35 19.16 10.35
C PRO A 306 -8.49 18.17 10.07
N ALA A 307 -9.72 18.68 10.01
CA ALA A 307 -10.90 17.88 9.64
C ALA A 307 -10.86 17.41 8.16
N GLN A 308 -10.13 18.15 7.32
CA GLN A 308 -10.03 17.95 5.88
C GLN A 308 -8.57 17.87 5.46
N THR A 309 -8.29 16.94 4.56
CA THR A 309 -7.00 16.79 3.90
C THR A 309 -6.68 17.99 3.01
N SER A 310 -5.42 18.15 2.63
CA SER A 310 -5.04 19.09 1.56
C SER A 310 -5.78 18.76 0.25
N HIS A 311 -6.11 17.48 0.04
CA HIS A 311 -6.81 16.98 -1.13
C HIS A 311 -8.29 17.38 -1.14
N SER A 312 -9.04 17.19 -0.04
CA SER A 312 -10.44 17.64 0.03
C SER A 312 -10.56 19.17 0.02
N LYS A 313 -9.59 19.89 0.58
CA LYS A 313 -9.49 21.35 0.38
C LYS A 313 -9.29 21.72 -1.09
N PHE A 314 -8.46 20.97 -1.83
CA PHE A 314 -8.27 21.16 -3.26
C PHE A 314 -9.56 20.90 -4.05
N ILE A 315 -10.25 19.77 -3.82
CA ILE A 315 -11.54 19.45 -4.45
C ILE A 315 -12.56 20.57 -4.20
N LYS A 316 -12.70 21.00 -2.94
CA LYS A 316 -13.64 22.08 -2.58
C LYS A 316 -13.28 23.41 -3.26
N ALA A 317 -11.99 23.73 -3.37
CA ALA A 317 -11.55 24.92 -4.10
C ALA A 317 -11.87 24.83 -5.60
N GLN A 318 -11.76 23.65 -6.22
CA GLN A 318 -12.16 23.44 -7.62
C GLN A 318 -13.68 23.56 -7.81
N GLU A 319 -14.47 23.01 -6.89
CA GLU A 319 -15.93 23.15 -6.88
C GLU A 319 -16.34 24.62 -6.78
N GLU A 320 -15.79 25.36 -5.81
CA GLU A 320 -16.07 26.79 -5.63
C GLU A 320 -15.65 27.61 -6.87
N ARG A 321 -14.50 27.27 -7.47
CA ARG A 321 -14.02 27.93 -8.69
C ARG A 321 -14.93 27.67 -9.89
N LEU A 322 -15.36 26.43 -10.12
CA LEU A 322 -16.29 26.10 -11.21
C LEU A 322 -17.64 26.79 -11.00
N LYS A 323 -18.16 26.76 -9.77
CA LYS A 323 -19.40 27.47 -9.41
C LYS A 323 -19.29 28.96 -9.69
N ALA A 324 -18.17 29.60 -9.31
CA ALA A 324 -17.93 31.01 -9.60
C ALA A 324 -17.92 31.29 -11.11
N ILE A 325 -17.15 30.53 -11.91
CA ILE A 325 -17.08 30.69 -13.37
C ILE A 325 -18.48 30.57 -14.01
N THR A 326 -19.28 29.59 -13.60
CA THR A 326 -20.62 29.36 -14.18
C THR A 326 -21.63 30.46 -13.85
N GLN A 327 -21.32 31.33 -12.88
CA GLN A 327 -22.14 32.47 -12.48
C GLN A 327 -21.61 33.80 -13.05
N GLU A 328 -20.45 33.81 -13.71
CA GLU A 328 -19.88 35.04 -14.28
C GLU A 328 -20.75 35.56 -15.43
N PRO A 329 -21.05 36.88 -15.48
CA PRO A 329 -21.87 37.46 -16.55
C PRO A 329 -21.34 37.18 -17.95
N GLY A 330 -20.01 37.21 -18.14
CA GLY A 330 -19.39 36.94 -19.43
C GLY A 330 -19.54 35.48 -19.87
N PHE A 331 -19.51 34.53 -18.92
CA PHE A 331 -19.75 33.12 -19.22
C PHE A 331 -21.22 32.88 -19.61
N LEU A 332 -22.15 33.44 -18.84
CA LEU A 332 -23.59 33.35 -19.13
C LEU A 332 -23.96 33.99 -20.48
N GLU A 333 -23.35 35.12 -20.82
CA GLU A 333 -23.55 35.76 -22.12
C GLU A 333 -22.94 34.92 -23.26
N GLY A 334 -21.76 34.34 -23.04
CA GLY A 334 -21.15 33.39 -23.97
C GLY A 334 -22.03 32.18 -24.25
N LEU A 335 -22.69 31.63 -23.22
CA LEU A 335 -23.68 30.55 -23.40
C LEU A 335 -24.84 30.99 -24.29
N LYS A 336 -25.42 32.17 -24.05
CA LYS A 336 -26.53 32.70 -24.86
C LYS A 336 -26.15 32.93 -26.32
N ILE A 337 -24.98 33.54 -26.57
CA ILE A 337 -24.48 33.83 -27.92
C ILE A 337 -24.32 32.53 -28.72
N ASN A 338 -23.94 31.43 -28.06
CA ASN A 338 -23.72 30.14 -28.71
C ASN A 338 -24.92 29.19 -28.58
N HIS A 339 -26.11 29.70 -28.22
CA HIS A 339 -27.33 28.89 -28.09
C HIS A 339 -27.17 27.69 -27.14
N PHE A 340 -26.50 27.89 -26.01
CA PHE A 340 -26.31 26.87 -24.97
C PHE A 340 -26.96 27.28 -23.64
N THR A 341 -27.37 26.27 -22.87
CA THR A 341 -27.72 26.36 -21.47
C THR A 341 -26.86 25.40 -20.66
N LEU A 342 -26.67 25.72 -19.38
CA LEU A 342 -25.90 24.90 -18.47
C LEU A 342 -26.84 24.22 -17.48
N LYS A 343 -26.76 22.89 -17.39
CA LYS A 343 -27.44 22.11 -16.36
C LYS A 343 -26.41 21.50 -15.41
N VAL A 344 -26.50 21.86 -14.14
CA VAL A 344 -25.64 21.30 -13.10
C VAL A 344 -26.35 20.13 -12.43
N THR A 345 -25.68 18.98 -12.36
CA THR A 345 -26.18 17.78 -11.68
C THR A 345 -25.11 17.26 -10.74
N GLU A 346 -25.44 17.09 -9.47
CA GLU A 346 -24.54 16.55 -8.46
C GLU A 346 -24.86 15.08 -8.20
N LYS A 347 -23.84 14.23 -8.16
CA LYS A 347 -23.92 12.81 -7.78
C LYS A 347 -22.86 12.49 -6.73
N GLU A 348 -23.01 11.34 -6.09
CA GLU A 348 -22.19 10.86 -4.95
C GLU A 348 -20.66 10.90 -5.19
N GLY A 349 -20.19 10.80 -6.45
CA GLY A 349 -18.77 10.89 -6.79
C GLY A 349 -18.36 12.01 -7.75
N ALA A 350 -19.29 12.83 -8.25
CA ALA A 350 -18.95 13.84 -9.24
C ALA A 350 -20.00 14.96 -9.37
N ILE A 351 -19.56 16.13 -9.82
CA ILE A 351 -20.43 17.23 -10.28
C ILE A 351 -20.36 17.33 -11.79
N TYR A 352 -21.52 17.26 -12.44
CA TYR A 352 -21.66 17.33 -13.89
C TYR A 352 -22.20 18.70 -14.29
N TYR A 353 -21.51 19.33 -15.24
CA TYR A 353 -21.87 20.60 -15.85
C TYR A 353 -22.17 20.33 -17.32
N ASP A 354 -23.44 20.06 -17.62
CA ASP A 354 -23.91 19.66 -18.95
C ASP A 354 -24.25 20.89 -19.80
N PHE A 355 -23.60 21.02 -20.94
CA PHE A 355 -23.89 22.05 -21.95
C PHE A 355 -24.95 21.49 -22.89
N ILE A 356 -26.13 22.11 -22.87
CA ILE A 356 -27.30 21.68 -23.62
C ILE A 356 -27.62 22.75 -24.65
N SER A 357 -27.71 22.36 -25.92
CA SER A 357 -28.14 23.26 -26.98
C SER A 357 -29.60 23.66 -26.79
N THR A 358 -29.88 24.97 -26.91
CA THR A 358 -31.23 25.52 -26.77
C THR A 358 -32.10 25.28 -27.99
N GLU A 359 -31.50 24.88 -29.12
CA GLU A 359 -32.23 24.68 -30.38
C GLU A 359 -32.89 23.31 -30.47
N ASP A 360 -32.18 22.27 -30.00
CA ASP A 360 -32.56 20.86 -30.13
C ASP A 360 -32.61 20.13 -28.78
N GLU A 361 -32.33 20.81 -27.67
CA GLU A 361 -32.27 20.27 -26.30
C GLU A 361 -31.28 19.10 -26.14
N VAL A 362 -30.31 18.98 -27.05
CA VAL A 362 -29.31 17.92 -27.02
C VAL A 362 -28.10 18.35 -26.20
N LYS A 363 -27.61 17.44 -25.35
CA LYS A 363 -26.35 17.63 -24.62
C LYS A 363 -25.19 17.55 -25.60
N VAL A 364 -24.42 18.63 -25.71
CA VAL A 364 -23.30 18.78 -26.65
C VAL A 364 -21.97 18.40 -26.01
N SER A 365 -21.78 18.83 -24.77
CA SER A 365 -20.58 18.54 -23.99
C SER A 365 -20.86 18.56 -22.50
N ARG A 366 -19.90 18.08 -21.73
CA ARG A 366 -19.98 17.95 -20.28
C ARG A 366 -18.62 18.27 -19.67
N VAL A 367 -18.64 19.04 -18.60
CA VAL A 367 -17.52 19.15 -17.67
C VAL A 367 -17.84 18.31 -16.43
N ILE A 368 -16.89 17.49 -15.99
CA ILE A 368 -17.01 16.61 -14.84
C ILE A 368 -15.96 17.05 -13.82
N LEU A 369 -16.40 17.44 -12.62
CA LEU A 369 -15.53 17.49 -11.46
C LEU A 369 -15.66 16.17 -10.73
N ASP A 370 -14.61 15.35 -10.75
CA ASP A 370 -14.52 14.13 -9.95
C ASP A 370 -14.27 14.52 -8.48
N LYS A 371 -15.17 14.12 -7.59
CA LYS A 371 -15.09 14.46 -6.15
C LYS A 371 -14.12 13.57 -5.37
N ILE A 372 -13.62 12.50 -5.98
CA ILE A 372 -12.62 11.60 -5.38
C ILE A 372 -11.22 12.11 -5.72
N THR A 373 -10.98 12.46 -6.98
CA THR A 373 -9.65 12.88 -7.46
C THR A 373 -9.47 14.39 -7.51
N GLY A 374 -10.55 15.18 -7.57
CA GLY A 374 -10.49 16.61 -7.81
C GLY A 374 -10.18 16.98 -9.27
N ASP A 375 -10.09 16.00 -10.15
CA ASP A 375 -9.80 16.23 -11.57
C ASP A 375 -11.02 16.82 -12.30
N ILE A 376 -10.72 17.73 -13.22
CA ILE A 376 -11.71 18.30 -14.13
C ILE A 376 -11.55 17.64 -15.50
N GLN A 377 -12.58 16.91 -15.94
CA GLN A 377 -12.61 16.23 -17.23
C GLN A 377 -13.60 16.90 -18.18
N PHE A 378 -13.25 16.94 -19.46
CA PHE A 378 -14.11 17.44 -20.53
C PHE A 378 -14.53 16.27 -21.41
N GLN A 379 -15.83 16.04 -21.53
CA GLN A 379 -16.41 15.00 -22.37
C GLN A 379 -17.27 15.64 -23.46
N LYS A 380 -16.96 15.33 -24.73
CA LYS A 380 -17.81 15.69 -25.86
C LYS A 380 -18.80 14.54 -26.10
N ASP A 381 -20.07 14.84 -26.38
CA ASP A 381 -21.03 13.78 -26.70
C ASP A 381 -20.86 13.37 -28.17
N GLU A 382 -20.68 12.07 -28.43
CA GLU A 382 -20.38 11.52 -29.77
C GLU A 382 -21.57 11.63 -30.75
N LYS A 383 -22.76 11.98 -30.25
CA LYS A 383 -23.98 12.15 -31.06
C LYS A 383 -24.18 13.55 -31.62
N GLY A 384 -23.35 14.52 -31.25
CA GLY A 384 -23.33 15.84 -31.87
C GLY A 384 -22.57 15.78 -33.20
N VAL A 385 -23.24 15.35 -34.27
CA VAL A 385 -22.76 15.56 -35.65
C VAL A 385 -22.66 17.07 -35.87
N LEU A 386 -21.49 17.63 -35.63
CA LEU A 386 -21.11 18.90 -36.24
C LEU A 386 -20.60 18.55 -37.62
N THR A 387 -21.40 18.84 -38.64
CA THR A 387 -20.94 18.97 -40.02
C THR A 387 -19.67 19.83 -40.03
N PRO A 388 -18.61 19.44 -40.76
CA PRO A 388 -17.45 20.31 -40.92
C PRO A 388 -17.90 21.60 -41.61
N VAL A 389 -17.80 22.74 -40.92
CA VAL A 389 -17.83 24.04 -41.57
C VAL A 389 -16.46 24.26 -42.22
N GLU A 390 -16.24 23.54 -43.32
CA GLU A 390 -15.36 24.01 -44.38
C GLU A 390 -16.12 25.16 -45.05
N ASP A 391 -15.93 26.40 -44.57
CA ASP A 391 -16.11 27.68 -45.30
C ASP A 391 -16.14 28.91 -44.38
N PHE A 392 -15.20 29.02 -43.43
CA PHE A 392 -14.98 30.30 -42.71
C PHE A 392 -13.57 30.89 -42.87
N PHE A 393 -12.76 30.31 -43.76
CA PHE A 393 -11.55 30.94 -44.28
C PHE A 393 -11.55 30.91 -45.81
N GLN A 394 -12.45 31.70 -46.42
CA GLN A 394 -12.22 32.39 -47.69
C GLN A 394 -12.77 33.81 -47.61
#